data_AF-A0A653VD51-F1
#
_entry.id   AF-A0A653VD51-F1
#
_cell.length_a   1.000
_cell.length_b   1.000
_cell.length_c   1.000
_cell.angle_alpha   90.00
_cell.angle_beta   90.00
_cell.angle_gamma   90.00
#
_symmetry.space_group_name_H-M   'P 1'
#
loop_
_entity.id
_entity.type
_entity.pdbx_description
1 polymer ?
#
loop_
_entity_poly.entity_id
_entity_poly.type
_entity_poly.pdbx_seq_one_letter_code
_entity_poly.pdbx_strand_id
1 'polypeptide(L)'
;MRNDAARIWTIRWLYAVAAGHVLVGALLPWFAGDPVFGAYHGGIESAFWQAGAPLQARGLQVWWISLFGPTVQLMALFMIALIHLADRLRQPQVWLWLAAGLLVWGPQDILVSLRAQVWPHVWIDLFALLVLVPPFVYLWRRDKAAMEAA
;
A
#
# COMPACT_ATOMS: atom_id res chain seq x y z
N MET A 1 1.23 9.51 -31.75
CA MET A 1 0.97 9.63 -30.29
C MET A 1 2.29 9.89 -29.58
N ARG A 2 2.53 11.11 -29.07
CA ARG A 2 3.76 11.42 -28.32
C ARG A 2 3.68 10.68 -26.98
N ASN A 3 4.55 9.69 -26.77
CA ASN A 3 4.73 9.12 -25.44
C ASN A 3 5.39 10.21 -24.57
N ASP A 4 4.61 10.84 -23.70
CA ASP A 4 5.16 11.83 -22.79
C ASP A 4 6.09 11.15 -21.80
N ALA A 5 7.32 11.64 -21.67
CA ALA A 5 8.31 11.12 -20.72
C ALA A 5 7.74 11.03 -19.29
N ALA A 6 6.89 11.99 -18.89
CA ALA A 6 6.21 12.00 -17.61
C ALA A 6 5.33 10.74 -17.39
N ARG A 7 4.53 10.35 -18.39
CA ARG A 7 3.69 9.13 -18.30
C ARG A 7 4.54 7.88 -18.11
N ILE A 8 5.63 7.75 -18.88
CA ILE A 8 6.56 6.61 -18.77
C ILE A 8 7.16 6.54 -17.38
N TRP A 9 7.63 7.67 -16.85
CA TRP A 9 8.19 7.73 -15.50
C TRP A 9 7.16 7.39 -14.42
N THR A 10 5.93 7.88 -14.55
CA THR A 10 4.86 7.53 -13.60
C THR A 10 4.56 6.03 -13.60
N ILE A 11 4.56 5.37 -14.76
CA ILE A 11 4.35 3.92 -14.82
C ILE A 11 5.53 3.16 -14.20
N ARG A 12 6.76 3.56 -14.51
CA ARG A 12 7.96 2.97 -13.90
C ARG A 12 7.96 3.13 -12.38
N TRP A 13 7.53 4.29 -11.89
CA TRP A 13 7.32 4.54 -10.47
C TRP A 13 6.32 3.55 -9.87
N LEU A 14 5.14 3.37 -10.50
CA LEU A 14 4.14 2.44 -10.01
C LEU A 14 4.63 0.98 -9.98
N TYR A 15 5.40 0.55 -10.99
CA TYR A 15 6.06 -0.76 -10.94
C TYR A 15 7.10 -0.87 -9.82
N ALA A 16 7.90 0.18 -9.59
CA ALA A 16 8.87 0.18 -8.50
C ALA A 16 8.17 0.08 -7.13
N VAL A 17 7.06 0.81 -6.93
CA VAL A 17 6.25 0.71 -5.71
C VAL A 17 5.66 -0.69 -5.56
N ALA A 18 5.09 -1.27 -6.63
CA ALA A 18 4.52 -2.62 -6.58
C ALA A 18 5.60 -3.68 -6.26
N ALA A 19 6.78 -3.58 -6.88
CA ALA A 19 7.90 -4.45 -6.58
C ALA A 19 8.35 -4.31 -5.12
N GLY A 20 8.37 -3.09 -4.59
CA GLY A 20 8.59 -2.84 -3.16
C GLY A 20 7.60 -3.59 -2.27
N HIS A 21 6.31 -3.58 -2.60
CA HIS A 21 5.30 -4.33 -1.86
C HIS A 21 5.48 -5.86 -1.98
N VAL A 22 5.88 -6.37 -3.16
CA VAL A 22 6.20 -7.81 -3.31
C VAL A 22 7.34 -8.20 -2.38
N LEU A 23 8.41 -7.38 -2.33
CA LEU A 23 9.58 -7.64 -1.49
C LEU A 23 9.23 -7.54 0.00
N VAL A 24 8.57 -6.46 0.43
CA VAL A 24 8.15 -6.30 1.82
C VAL A 24 7.22 -7.44 2.23
N GLY A 25 6.21 -7.75 1.42
CA GLY A 25 5.28 -8.85 1.66
C GLY A 25 5.98 -10.21 1.76
N ALA A 26 7.04 -10.44 0.97
CA ALA A 26 7.87 -11.65 1.07
C ALA A 26 8.66 -11.74 2.38
N LEU A 27 9.14 -10.60 2.89
CA LEU A 27 10.05 -10.54 4.03
C LEU A 27 9.31 -10.57 5.37
N LEU A 28 8.13 -9.95 5.46
CA LEU A 28 7.37 -9.86 6.72
C LEU A 28 7.15 -11.22 7.44
N PRO A 29 6.80 -12.33 6.77
CA PRO A 29 6.68 -13.65 7.41
C PRO A 29 7.88 -14.07 8.23
N TRP A 30 9.07 -13.76 7.73
CA TRP A 30 10.34 -14.29 8.24
C TRP A 30 10.98 -13.35 9.26
N PHE A 31 10.73 -12.05 9.14
CA PHE A 31 11.39 -11.03 9.93
C PHE A 31 10.46 -10.27 10.89
N ALA A 32 9.17 -10.60 10.94
CA ALA A 32 8.21 -9.92 11.84
C ALA A 32 8.63 -9.93 13.32
N GLY A 33 9.35 -10.97 13.78
CA GLY A 33 9.83 -11.07 15.17
C GLY A 33 11.23 -10.48 15.42
N ASP A 34 11.87 -9.92 14.40
CA ASP A 34 13.23 -9.39 14.49
C ASP A 34 13.29 -8.16 15.40
N PRO A 35 14.39 -7.95 16.16
CA PRO A 35 14.59 -6.76 17.00
C PRO A 35 14.35 -5.41 16.30
N VAL A 36 14.50 -5.34 14.97
CA VAL A 36 14.18 -4.11 14.20
C VAL A 36 12.72 -3.67 14.36
N PHE A 37 11.79 -4.61 14.59
CA PHE A 37 10.38 -4.32 14.89
C PHE A 37 10.12 -4.08 16.38
N GLY A 38 11.15 -4.10 17.24
CA GLY A 38 11.01 -4.00 18.69
C GLY A 38 10.26 -2.75 19.14
N ALA A 39 10.61 -1.59 18.57
CA ALA A 39 9.95 -0.31 18.85
C ALA A 39 8.50 -0.28 18.31
N TYR A 40 8.28 -0.85 17.13
CA TYR A 40 6.94 -0.99 16.54
C TYR A 40 6.03 -1.79 17.47
N HIS A 41 6.47 -2.98 17.87
CA HIS A 41 5.69 -3.84 18.75
C HIS A 41 5.46 -3.23 20.13
N GLY A 42 6.49 -2.61 20.72
CA GLY A 42 6.37 -1.92 22.00
C GLY A 42 5.38 -0.76 21.93
N GLY A 43 5.34 -0.03 20.80
CA GLY A 43 4.36 1.01 20.54
C GLY A 43 2.92 0.47 20.55
N ILE A 44 2.66 -0.62 19.83
CA ILE A 44 1.36 -1.30 19.83
C ILE A 44 1.01 -1.80 21.23
N GLU A 45 1.95 -2.46 21.91
CA GLU A 45 1.76 -2.95 23.28
C GLU A 45 1.34 -1.82 24.22
N SER A 46 2.03 -0.68 24.17
CA SER A 46 1.72 0.49 25.00
C SER A 46 0.36 1.11 24.67
N ALA A 47 -0.04 1.12 23.40
CA ALA A 47 -1.33 1.70 22.97
C ALA A 47 -2.51 0.90 23.51
N PHE A 48 -2.41 -0.44 23.50
CA PHE A 48 -3.50 -1.34 23.90
C PHE A 48 -3.45 -1.75 25.38
N TRP A 49 -2.28 -1.76 26.02
CA TRP A 49 -2.10 -2.21 27.40
C TRP A 49 -1.25 -1.24 28.24
N GLN A 50 -1.89 -0.18 28.74
CA GLN A 50 -1.25 0.86 29.56
C GLN A 50 -0.62 0.32 30.87
N ALA A 51 -1.19 -0.74 31.45
CA ALA A 51 -0.70 -1.37 32.68
C ALA A 51 0.35 -2.48 32.43
N GLY A 52 0.82 -2.63 31.19
CA GLY A 52 1.73 -3.70 30.77
C GLY A 52 1.03 -4.75 29.90
N ALA A 53 1.67 -5.11 28.79
CA ALA A 53 1.12 -6.08 27.85
C ALA A 53 1.21 -7.52 28.40
N PRO A 54 0.22 -8.39 28.10
CA PRO A 54 0.32 -9.81 28.37
C PRO A 54 1.55 -10.44 27.71
N LEU A 55 2.12 -11.48 28.33
CA LEU A 55 3.31 -12.18 27.83
C LEU A 55 3.15 -12.67 26.37
N GLN A 56 1.93 -13.02 25.97
CA GLN A 56 1.62 -13.53 24.64
C GLN A 56 1.35 -12.44 23.60
N ALA A 57 1.24 -11.17 24.00
CA ALA A 57 0.89 -10.07 23.10
C ALA A 57 1.89 -9.94 21.94
N ARG A 58 3.19 -10.05 22.24
CA ARG A 58 4.25 -10.02 21.23
C ARG A 58 4.09 -11.14 20.20
N GLY A 59 3.87 -12.37 20.68
CA GLY A 59 3.69 -13.53 19.80
C GLY A 59 2.49 -13.38 18.87
N LEU A 60 1.38 -12.82 19.38
CA LEU A 60 0.19 -12.52 18.58
C LEU A 60 0.49 -11.47 17.50
N GLN A 61 1.23 -10.40 17.83
CA GLN A 61 1.60 -9.39 16.85
C GLN A 61 2.52 -9.92 15.75
N VAL A 62 3.54 -10.70 16.12
CA VAL A 62 4.44 -11.34 15.16
C VAL A 62 3.64 -12.23 14.21
N TRP A 63 2.76 -13.07 14.76
CA TRP A 63 1.89 -13.92 13.94
C TRP A 63 1.00 -13.13 12.97
N TRP A 64 0.38 -12.04 13.43
CA TRP A 64 -0.45 -11.19 12.57
C TRP A 64 0.35 -10.51 11.45
N ILE A 65 1.51 -9.94 11.74
CA ILE A 65 2.38 -9.30 10.73
C ILE A 65 2.85 -10.35 9.72
N SER A 66 3.25 -11.53 10.20
CA SER A 66 3.66 -12.63 9.33
C SER A 66 2.54 -13.09 8.41
N LEU A 67 1.28 -13.08 8.87
CA LEU A 67 0.12 -13.42 8.05
C LEU A 67 -0.23 -12.31 7.04
N PHE A 68 0.01 -11.05 7.40
CA PHE A 68 -0.27 -9.91 6.54
C PHE A 68 0.70 -9.81 5.35
N GLY A 69 1.94 -10.24 5.52
CA GLY A 69 2.96 -10.23 4.46
C GLY A 69 2.50 -10.89 3.14
N PRO A 70 2.05 -12.15 3.14
CA PRO A 70 1.55 -12.83 1.95
C PRO A 70 0.31 -12.15 1.36
N THR A 71 -0.55 -11.53 2.18
CA THR A 71 -1.67 -10.71 1.70
C THR A 71 -1.19 -9.49 0.93
N VAL A 72 -0.23 -8.74 1.47
CA VAL A 72 0.41 -7.60 0.78
C VAL A 72 1.06 -8.05 -0.52
N GLN A 73 1.73 -9.20 -0.51
CA GLN A 73 2.37 -9.75 -1.69
C GLN A 73 1.35 -10.13 -2.77
N LEU A 74 0.24 -10.78 -2.41
CA LEU A 74 -0.86 -11.09 -3.34
C LEU A 74 -1.43 -9.81 -3.97
N MET A 75 -1.71 -8.79 -3.16
CA MET A 75 -2.22 -7.51 -3.65
C MET A 75 -1.21 -6.82 -4.58
N ALA A 76 0.08 -6.91 -4.28
CA ALA A 76 1.13 -6.37 -5.11
C ALA A 76 1.20 -7.05 -6.49
N LEU A 77 0.98 -8.38 -6.56
CA LEU A 77 0.90 -9.08 -7.84
C LEU A 77 -0.32 -8.63 -8.67
N PHE A 78 -1.47 -8.44 -8.04
CA PHE A 78 -2.64 -7.87 -8.73
C PHE A 78 -2.39 -6.43 -9.18
N MET A 79 -1.72 -5.62 -8.36
CA MET A 79 -1.31 -4.27 -8.73
C MET A 79 -0.39 -4.28 -9.96
N ILE A 80 0.63 -5.15 -10.00
CA ILE A 80 1.51 -5.32 -11.18
C ILE A 80 0.69 -5.68 -12.43
N ALA A 81 -0.21 -6.66 -12.31
CA ALA A 81 -1.05 -7.09 -13.42
C ALA A 81 -1.96 -5.97 -13.94
N LEU A 82 -2.58 -5.20 -13.03
CA LEU A 82 -3.46 -4.08 -13.39
C LEU A 82 -2.69 -2.91 -13.98
N ILE A 83 -1.50 -2.57 -13.45
CA ILE A 83 -0.61 -1.56 -14.06
C ILE A 83 -0.22 -2.00 -15.48
N HIS A 84 0.14 -3.27 -15.66
CA HIS A 84 0.50 -3.82 -16.96
C HIS A 84 -0.66 -3.73 -17.95
N LEU A 85 -1.87 -4.14 -17.53
CA LEU A 85 -3.05 -4.10 -18.37
C LEU A 85 -3.43 -2.66 -18.73
N ALA A 86 -3.43 -1.75 -17.75
CA ALA A 86 -3.74 -0.34 -17.94
C ALA A 86 -2.76 0.34 -18.91
N ASP A 87 -1.47 0.05 -18.79
CA ASP A 87 -0.45 0.61 -19.68
C ASP A 87 -0.62 0.09 -21.12
N ARG A 88 -0.80 -1.22 -21.28
CA ARG A 88 -0.91 -1.87 -22.59
C ARG A 88 -2.20 -1.54 -23.31
N LEU A 89 -3.33 -1.58 -22.62
CA LEU A 89 -4.65 -1.33 -23.21
C LEU A 89 -5.04 0.15 -23.24
N ARG A 90 -4.30 1.02 -22.55
CA ARG A 90 -4.62 2.46 -22.40
C ARG A 90 -6.05 2.69 -21.89
N GLN A 91 -6.55 1.80 -21.03
CA GLN A 91 -7.90 1.93 -20.45
C GLN A 91 -7.86 2.82 -19.20
N PRO A 92 -8.38 4.06 -19.27
CA PRO A 92 -8.29 5.00 -18.15
C PRO A 92 -9.04 4.50 -16.91
N GLN A 93 -10.07 3.66 -17.07
CA GLN A 93 -10.89 3.12 -15.98
C GLN A 93 -10.08 2.26 -15.00
N VAL A 94 -9.01 1.59 -15.46
CA VAL A 94 -8.20 0.75 -14.56
C VAL A 94 -7.52 1.60 -13.49
N TRP A 95 -7.03 2.81 -13.85
CA TRP A 95 -6.46 3.75 -12.89
C TRP A 95 -7.49 4.24 -11.86
N LEU A 96 -8.74 4.45 -12.29
CA LEU A 96 -9.83 4.81 -11.37
C LEU A 96 -10.14 3.68 -10.39
N TRP A 97 -10.17 2.43 -10.86
CA TRP A 97 -10.43 1.28 -9.98
C TRP A 97 -9.31 1.07 -8.96
N LEU A 98 -8.05 1.24 -9.36
CA LEU A 98 -6.91 1.24 -8.43
C LEU A 98 -7.02 2.35 -7.38
N ALA A 99 -7.38 3.58 -7.79
CA ALA A 99 -7.60 4.68 -6.86
C ALA A 99 -8.80 4.45 -5.94
N ALA A 100 -9.91 3.94 -6.47
CA ALA A 100 -11.11 3.64 -5.69
C ALA A 100 -10.83 2.59 -4.61
N GLY A 101 -10.08 1.53 -4.93
CA GLY A 101 -9.66 0.53 -3.95
C GLY A 101 -8.88 1.17 -2.78
N LEU A 102 -7.92 2.04 -3.07
CA LEU A 102 -7.17 2.77 -2.03
C LEU A 102 -8.03 3.73 -1.23
N LEU A 103 -8.95 4.45 -1.88
CA LEU A 103 -9.84 5.41 -1.20
C LEU A 103 -10.92 4.72 -0.36
N VAL A 104 -11.22 3.45 -0.64
CA VAL A 104 -12.04 2.63 0.24
C VAL A 104 -11.20 2.10 1.40
N TRP A 105 -10.02 1.55 1.13
CA TRP A 105 -9.17 0.94 2.16
C TRP A 105 -8.57 1.98 3.13
N GLY A 106 -7.83 2.97 2.63
CA GLY A 106 -7.00 3.86 3.44
C GLY A 106 -7.76 4.63 4.53
N PRO A 107 -8.93 5.24 4.25
CA PRO A 107 -9.70 5.93 5.29
C PRO A 107 -10.18 5.01 6.41
N GLN A 108 -10.52 3.75 6.09
CA GLN A 108 -10.93 2.78 7.11
C GLN A 108 -9.76 2.41 8.01
N ASP A 109 -8.59 2.14 7.42
CA ASP A 109 -7.39 1.73 8.18
C ASP A 109 -6.86 2.87 9.08
N ILE A 110 -6.86 4.10 8.55
CA ILE A 110 -6.57 5.32 9.31
C ILE A 110 -7.54 5.47 10.48
N LEU A 111 -8.84 5.29 10.25
CA LEU A 111 -9.86 5.46 11.30
C LEU A 111 -9.70 4.42 12.40
N VAL A 112 -9.42 3.16 12.05
CA VAL A 112 -9.14 2.09 13.03
C VAL A 112 -7.91 2.45 13.86
N SER A 113 -6.83 2.89 13.20
CA SER A 113 -5.58 3.27 13.87
C SER A 113 -5.74 4.47 14.80
N LEU A 114 -6.51 5.48 14.40
CA LEU A 114 -6.82 6.65 15.23
C LEU A 114 -7.62 6.28 16.48
N ARG A 115 -8.59 5.36 16.37
CA ARG A 115 -9.37 4.87 17.53
C ARG A 115 -8.48 4.19 18.57
N ALA A 116 -7.40 3.55 18.13
CA ALA A 116 -6.41 2.91 18.99
C ALA A 116 -5.20 3.81 19.33
N GLN A 117 -5.18 5.07 18.88
CA GLN A 117 -4.04 6.00 19.04
C GLN A 117 -2.71 5.47 18.46
N VAL A 118 -2.77 4.60 17.46
CA VAL A 118 -1.60 4.04 16.77
C VAL A 118 -1.18 4.95 15.62
N TRP A 119 -0.54 6.07 15.96
CA TRP A 119 -0.12 7.09 15.01
C TRP A 119 0.84 6.62 13.90
N PRO A 120 1.79 5.69 14.13
CA PRO A 120 2.65 5.21 13.06
C PRO A 120 1.88 4.63 11.87
N HIS A 121 0.78 3.92 12.10
CA HIS A 121 -0.06 3.37 11.04
C HIS A 121 -0.76 4.48 10.25
N VAL A 122 -1.31 5.48 10.94
CA VAL A 122 -1.92 6.66 10.30
C VAL A 122 -0.96 7.32 9.30
N TRP A 123 0.31 7.51 9.70
CA TRP A 123 1.31 8.11 8.82
C TRP A 123 1.67 7.23 7.64
N ILE A 124 1.79 5.91 7.84
CA ILE A 124 2.06 4.95 6.76
C ILE A 124 0.91 4.95 5.75
N ASP A 125 -0.33 4.94 6.21
CA ASP A 125 -1.52 4.93 5.34
C ASP A 125 -1.65 6.23 4.56
N LEU A 126 -1.45 7.38 5.21
CA LEU A 126 -1.43 8.69 4.55
C LEU A 126 -0.32 8.76 3.49
N PHE A 127 0.87 8.26 3.82
CA PHE A 127 1.97 8.18 2.85
C PHE A 127 1.61 7.31 1.64
N ALA A 128 1.02 6.13 1.87
CA ALA A 128 0.58 5.25 0.79
C ALA A 128 -0.45 5.94 -0.13
N LEU A 129 -1.45 6.62 0.43
CA LEU A 129 -2.43 7.39 -0.33
C LEU A 129 -1.77 8.51 -1.15
N LEU A 130 -0.88 9.29 -0.55
CA LEU A 130 -0.17 10.38 -1.22
C LEU A 130 0.78 9.90 -2.33
N VAL A 131 1.38 8.72 -2.18
CA VAL A 131 2.30 8.16 -3.16
C VAL A 131 1.58 7.51 -4.35
N LEU A 132 0.38 6.97 -4.14
CA LEU A 132 -0.31 6.17 -5.17
C LEU A 132 -1.47 6.91 -5.84
N VAL A 133 -2.29 7.64 -5.10
CA VAL A 133 -3.49 8.29 -5.64
C VAL A 133 -3.15 9.35 -6.70
N PRO A 134 -2.18 10.28 -6.48
CA PRO A 134 -1.87 11.29 -7.49
C PRO A 134 -1.37 10.71 -8.82
N PRO A 135 -0.45 9.71 -8.85
CA PRO A 135 -0.11 8.99 -10.08
C PRO A 135 -1.32 8.40 -10.81
N PHE A 136 -2.24 7.74 -10.09
CA PHE A 136 -3.43 7.14 -10.71
C PHE A 136 -4.34 8.21 -11.34
N VAL A 137 -4.60 9.31 -10.62
CA VAL A 137 -5.41 10.42 -11.14
C VAL A 137 -4.73 11.07 -12.35
N TYR A 138 -3.41 11.25 -12.31
CA TYR A 138 -2.66 11.78 -13.44
C TYR A 138 -2.78 10.89 -14.69
N LEU A 139 -2.54 9.57 -14.53
CA LEU A 139 -2.61 8.61 -15.64
C LEU A 139 -4.03 8.49 -16.19
N TRP A 140 -5.05 8.48 -15.32
CA TRP A 140 -6.46 8.52 -15.74
C TRP A 140 -6.75 9.71 -16.65
N ARG A 141 -6.39 10.94 -16.22
CA ARG A 141 -6.63 12.15 -17.02
C ARG A 141 -5.90 12.08 -18.36
N ARG A 142 -4.67 11.56 -18.36
CA ARG A 142 -3.85 11.51 -19.57
C ARG A 142 -4.37 10.51 -20.58
N ASP A 143 -4.68 9.29 -20.14
CA ASP A 143 -5.18 8.24 -21.03
C ASP A 143 -6.62 8.55 -21.49
N LYS A 144 -7.46 9.19 -20.66
CA LYS A 144 -8.78 9.68 -21.07
C LYS A 144 -8.69 10.73 -22.18
N ALA A 145 -7.83 11.74 -22.01
CA ALA A 145 -7.65 12.78 -23.03
C ALA A 145 -7.09 12.23 -24.34
N ALA A 146 -6.23 11.20 -24.27
CA ALA A 146 -5.72 10.53 -25.47
C ALA A 146 -6.81 9.71 -26.20
N MET A 147 -7.71 9.09 -25.45
CA MET A 147 -8.85 8.33 -25.99
C MET A 147 -9.89 9.26 -26.65
N GLU A 148 -10.16 10.43 -26.07
CA GLU A 148 -11.09 11.43 -26.64
C GLU A 148 -10.55 12.13 -27.91
N ALA A 149 -9.24 12.09 -28.12
CA ALA A 149 -8.58 12.71 -29.27
C ALA A 149 -8.36 11.74 -30.45
N ALA A 150 -8.69 10.45 -30.29
CA ALA A 150 -8.54 9.40 -31.30
C ALA A 150 -9.87 9.15 -32.02
#